data_AF-A0AAW5L9C6-F1
#
_entry.id   AF-A0AAW5L9C6-F1
#
_cell.length_a   1.000
_cell.length_b   1.000
_cell.length_c   1.000
_cell.angle_alpha   90.00
_cell.angle_beta   90.00
_cell.angle_gamma   90.00
#
_symmetry.space_group_name_H-M   'P 1'
#
loop_
_entity.id
_entity.type
_entity.pdbx_description
1 polymer ?
#
loop_
_entity_poly.entity_id
_entity_poly.type
_entity_poly.pdbx_seq_one_letter_code
_entity_poly.pdbx_strand_id
1 'polypeptide(L)'
;MKQRKWMGWTLAAWIGMSGLVGLSSNTVQADEIPLTQTVTSYGTTYDNHQIPATIHHYVVAPTGIVYGYATLEEANRALQSFPTQQATNTEDWTGYFYENSGFNGTWFLGVSGGYFDLGNNWWNQRISSLRTPAKDKGVRLYEYGGKKGDSIYFPPNTDVYTLAAYYKGDGQRWDKRIGSIELYR
;
A
#
# COMPACT_ATOMS: atom_id res chain seq x y z
N MET A 1 28.65 44.11 -5.91
CA MET A 1 27.35 43.70 -6.48
C MET A 1 27.19 42.19 -6.31
N LYS A 2 26.09 41.75 -5.68
CA LYS A 2 25.79 40.35 -5.37
C LYS A 2 25.27 39.63 -6.63
N GLN A 3 25.84 38.48 -7.01
CA GLN A 3 25.15 37.54 -7.89
C GLN A 3 24.55 36.41 -7.07
N ARG A 4 23.25 36.18 -7.28
CA ARG A 4 22.39 35.25 -6.54
C ARG A 4 21.73 34.34 -7.58
N LYS A 5 21.95 33.03 -7.44
CA LYS A 5 21.11 31.86 -7.82
C LYS A 5 20.65 31.78 -9.31
N TRP A 6 20.56 30.63 -9.95
CA TRP A 6 19.53 29.61 -9.70
C TRP A 6 19.96 28.24 -10.28
N MET A 7 19.73 27.18 -9.49
CA MET A 7 19.82 25.79 -9.90
C MET A 7 18.57 25.43 -10.70
N GLY A 8 18.74 25.00 -11.94
CA GLY A 8 17.67 24.37 -12.72
C GLY A 8 17.51 22.91 -12.29
N TRP A 9 16.32 22.55 -11.82
CA TRP A 9 15.91 21.16 -11.63
C TRP A 9 15.20 20.68 -12.89
N THR A 10 15.59 19.49 -13.33
CA THR A 10 15.17 18.81 -14.56
C THR A 10 13.69 18.38 -14.52
N LEU A 11 12.97 18.67 -15.61
CA LEU A 11 11.68 18.07 -15.94
C LEU A 11 11.86 16.56 -16.19
N ALA A 12 11.14 15.71 -15.47
CA ALA A 12 10.96 14.31 -15.85
C ALA A 12 9.83 14.20 -16.89
N ALA A 13 10.16 13.61 -18.04
CA ALA A 13 9.26 13.44 -19.17
C ALA A 13 8.23 12.32 -18.92
N TRP A 14 7.00 12.58 -19.38
CA TRP A 14 5.93 11.61 -19.54
C TRP A 14 6.24 10.67 -20.70
N ILE A 15 6.19 9.36 -20.46
CA ILE A 15 6.08 8.35 -21.52
C ILE A 15 4.96 7.39 -21.11
N GLY A 16 3.82 7.50 -21.78
CA GLY A 16 2.78 6.49 -21.76
C GLY A 16 3.09 5.42 -22.79
N MET A 17 3.13 4.16 -22.38
CA MET A 17 3.04 3.03 -23.29
C MET A 17 2.13 1.96 -22.69
N SER A 18 1.04 1.71 -23.41
CA SER A 18 0.17 0.55 -23.27
C SER A 18 0.88 -0.70 -23.80
N GLY A 19 1.09 -1.67 -22.92
CA GLY A 19 1.54 -3.01 -23.27
C GLY A 19 0.87 -4.02 -22.33
N LEU A 20 -0.11 -4.75 -22.84
CA LEU A 20 -0.81 -5.82 -22.12
C LEU A 20 0.10 -7.05 -22.14
N VAL A 21 0.65 -7.45 -20.98
CA VAL A 21 1.29 -8.76 -20.81
C VAL A 21 0.52 -9.50 -19.73
N GLY A 22 -0.13 -10.59 -20.11
CA GLY A 22 -0.90 -11.43 -19.22
C GLY A 22 0.01 -12.12 -18.22
N LEU A 23 0.07 -11.57 -17.01
CA LEU A 23 0.58 -12.24 -15.82
C LEU A 23 -0.64 -12.69 -15.01
N SER A 24 -0.62 -13.95 -14.58
CA SER A 24 -1.61 -14.48 -13.65
C SER A 24 -1.51 -13.74 -12.33
N SER A 25 -2.31 -12.69 -12.18
CA SER A 25 -2.59 -12.05 -10.90
C SER A 25 -3.28 -13.07 -10.00
N ASN A 26 -2.96 -13.04 -8.71
CA ASN A 26 -3.88 -13.57 -7.69
C ASN A 26 -5.11 -12.64 -7.69
N THR A 27 -5.96 -12.83 -8.69
CA THR A 27 -7.16 -12.02 -8.89
C THR A 27 -8.20 -12.53 -7.91
N VAL A 28 -8.42 -11.79 -6.83
CA VAL A 28 -9.70 -11.88 -6.14
C VAL A 28 -10.69 -11.21 -7.08
N GLN A 29 -11.58 -11.98 -7.73
CA GLN A 29 -12.61 -11.45 -8.61
C GLN A 29 -13.41 -10.36 -7.88
N ALA A 30 -13.64 -9.24 -8.58
CA ALA A 30 -14.27 -8.04 -8.04
C ALA A 30 -15.73 -8.23 -7.57
N ASP A 31 -16.40 -9.29 -8.00
CA ASP A 31 -17.85 -9.45 -7.81
C ASP A 31 -18.25 -10.22 -6.54
N GLU A 32 -17.29 -10.72 -5.76
CA GLU A 32 -17.58 -11.46 -4.51
C GLU A 32 -16.60 -11.13 -3.38
N ILE A 33 -16.17 -9.87 -3.23
CA ILE A 33 -15.44 -9.49 -2.02
C ILE A 33 -16.47 -9.25 -0.91
N PRO A 34 -16.67 -10.18 0.06
CA PRO A 34 -17.39 -9.81 1.26
C PRO A 34 -16.65 -8.62 1.88
N LEU A 35 -17.36 -7.50 2.09
CA LEU A 35 -16.86 -6.23 2.63
C LEU A 35 -16.36 -6.35 4.10
N THR A 36 -16.15 -7.57 4.58
CA THR A 36 -15.76 -7.92 5.93
C THR A 36 -14.30 -8.37 5.94
N GLN A 37 -13.43 -7.48 6.39
CA GLN A 37 -12.09 -7.87 6.83
C GLN A 37 -12.22 -8.55 8.20
N THR A 38 -11.58 -9.70 8.33
CA THR A 38 -11.30 -10.30 9.63
C THR A 38 -9.85 -10.02 9.98
N VAL A 39 -9.60 -9.46 11.16
CA VAL A 39 -8.25 -9.19 11.67
C VAL A 39 -7.90 -10.22 12.72
N THR A 40 -6.81 -10.96 12.53
CA THR A 40 -6.29 -11.92 13.51
C THR A 40 -5.15 -11.30 14.31
N SER A 41 -5.28 -11.23 15.63
CA SER A 41 -4.22 -10.75 16.53
C SER A 41 -4.11 -11.65 17.77
N TYR A 42 -2.90 -12.13 18.06
CA TYR A 42 -2.61 -13.07 19.16
C TYR A 42 -3.61 -14.24 19.28
N GLY A 43 -4.03 -14.82 18.15
CA GLY A 43 -4.96 -15.95 18.09
C GLY A 43 -6.45 -15.59 18.19
N THR A 44 -6.79 -14.31 18.33
CA THR A 44 -8.19 -13.83 18.32
C THR A 44 -8.51 -13.21 16.96
N THR A 45 -9.70 -13.51 16.42
CA THR A 45 -10.19 -12.92 15.16
C THR A 45 -11.27 -11.88 15.47
N TYR A 46 -11.14 -10.69 14.89
CA TYR A 46 -12.06 -9.57 15.04
C TYR A 46 -12.71 -9.25 13.70
N ASP A 47 -14.01 -8.94 13.72
CA ASP A 47 -14.70 -8.34 12.58
C ASP A 47 -14.45 -6.82 12.52
N ASN A 48 -14.66 -6.19 11.35
CA ASN A 48 -14.40 -4.76 11.07
C ASN A 48 -14.67 -3.77 12.23
N HIS A 49 -15.78 -3.94 12.96
CA HIS A 49 -16.23 -3.01 13.99
C HIS A 49 -15.75 -3.35 15.41
N GLN A 50 -14.98 -4.43 15.55
CA GLN A 50 -14.50 -4.95 16.83
C GLN A 50 -12.97 -4.95 16.93
N ILE A 51 -12.27 -4.41 15.94
CA ILE A 51 -10.82 -4.28 15.97
C ILE A 51 -10.44 -3.39 17.17
N PRO A 52 -9.66 -3.88 18.14
CA PRO A 52 -9.28 -3.07 19.29
C PRO A 52 -8.46 -1.85 18.88
N ALA A 53 -8.69 -0.72 19.55
CA ALA A 53 -7.93 0.51 19.34
C ALA A 53 -6.42 0.38 19.67
N THR A 54 -6.02 -0.71 20.32
CA THR A 54 -4.62 -1.05 20.59
C THR A 54 -3.89 -1.63 19.37
N ILE A 55 -4.60 -1.92 18.27
CA ILE A 55 -4.01 -2.40 17.02
C ILE A 55 -3.77 -1.22 16.09
N HIS A 56 -2.49 -0.98 15.77
CA HIS A 56 -2.05 0.16 14.95
C HIS A 56 -1.42 -0.29 13.63
N HIS A 57 -0.86 -1.50 13.58
CA HIS A 57 -0.10 -1.98 12.43
C HIS A 57 -0.70 -3.28 11.89
N TYR A 58 -0.93 -3.31 10.59
CA TYR A 58 -1.63 -4.38 9.90
C TYR A 58 -0.71 -5.01 8.85
N VAL A 59 -0.75 -6.33 8.76
CA VAL A 59 -0.04 -7.11 7.73
C VAL A 59 -1.04 -8.00 7.03
N VAL A 60 -1.26 -7.75 5.74
CA VAL A 60 -2.02 -8.64 4.88
C VAL A 60 -1.08 -9.75 4.42
N ALA A 61 -1.42 -11.00 4.74
CA ALA A 61 -0.67 -12.15 4.25
C ALA A 61 -1.03 -12.45 2.78
N PRO A 62 -0.20 -13.20 2.05
CA PRO A 62 -0.51 -13.60 0.67
C PRO A 62 -1.83 -14.37 0.51
N THR A 63 -2.34 -14.97 1.60
CA THR A 63 -3.64 -15.64 1.66
C THR A 63 -4.83 -14.69 1.79
N GLY A 64 -4.59 -13.38 1.94
CA GLY A 64 -5.61 -12.36 2.18
C GLY A 64 -5.99 -12.15 3.65
N ILE A 65 -5.52 -13.02 4.56
CA ILE A 65 -5.74 -12.85 6.01
C ILE A 65 -5.00 -11.59 6.49
N VAL A 66 -5.67 -10.77 7.31
CA VAL A 66 -5.05 -9.59 7.90
C VAL A 66 -4.66 -9.87 9.34
N TYR A 67 -3.40 -9.63 9.66
CA TYR A 67 -2.87 -9.72 11.03
C TYR A 67 -2.69 -8.33 11.62
N GLY A 68 -3.10 -8.16 12.87
CA GLY A 68 -3.00 -6.91 13.61
C GLY A 68 -1.93 -6.95 14.71
N TYR A 69 -1.15 -5.88 14.83
CA TYR A 69 -0.06 -5.71 15.79
C TYR A 69 -0.15 -4.36 16.50
N ALA A 70 0.29 -4.33 17.77
CA ALA A 70 0.31 -3.11 18.56
C ALA A 70 1.47 -2.19 18.14
N THR A 71 2.61 -2.77 17.73
CA THR A 71 3.81 -2.01 17.39
C THR A 71 4.31 -2.29 15.97
N LEU A 72 4.97 -1.29 15.37
CA LEU A 72 5.58 -1.43 14.04
C LEU A 72 6.70 -2.49 14.04
N GLU A 73 7.40 -2.66 15.16
CA GLU A 73 8.46 -3.66 15.29
C GLU A 73 7.91 -5.08 15.17
N GLU A 74 6.80 -5.38 15.86
CA GLU A 74 6.14 -6.69 15.76
C GLU A 74 5.63 -6.96 14.35
N ALA A 75 5.02 -5.95 13.71
CA ALA A 75 4.58 -6.06 12.32
C ALA A 75 5.77 -6.34 11.38
N ASN A 76 6.90 -5.65 11.55
CA ASN A 76 8.12 -5.89 10.77
C ASN A 76 8.69 -7.29 11.00
N ARG A 77 8.70 -7.76 12.25
CA ARG A 77 9.16 -9.11 12.60
C ARG A 77 8.29 -10.17 11.92
N ALA A 78 6.97 -9.97 11.86
CA ALA A 78 6.07 -10.88 11.16
C ALA A 78 6.39 -10.95 9.66
N LEU A 79 6.74 -9.83 9.02
CA LEU A 79 7.09 -9.80 7.60
C LEU A 79 8.35 -10.60 7.25
N GLN A 80 9.30 -10.74 8.19
CA GLN A 80 10.49 -11.57 7.99
C GLN A 80 10.18 -13.05 7.78
N SER A 81 8.97 -13.50 8.17
CA SER A 81 8.53 -14.88 7.97
C SER A 81 7.99 -15.16 6.55
N PHE A 82 7.73 -14.12 5.75
CA PHE A 82 7.17 -14.31 4.42
C PHE A 82 8.26 -14.61 3.38
N PRO A 83 8.04 -15.59 2.50
CA PRO A 83 8.98 -15.88 1.43
C PRO A 83 9.06 -14.66 0.52
N THR A 84 10.28 -14.26 0.18
CA THR A 84 10.49 -13.16 -0.76
C THR A 84 11.04 -13.68 -2.07
N GLN A 85 10.38 -13.30 -3.16
CA GLN A 85 10.82 -13.62 -4.52
C GLN A 85 11.72 -12.50 -5.02
N GLN A 86 12.85 -12.84 -5.63
CA GLN A 86 13.77 -11.83 -6.15
C GLN A 86 13.23 -11.23 -7.45
N ALA A 87 13.20 -9.91 -7.53
CA ALA A 87 12.85 -9.21 -8.76
C ALA A 87 13.97 -9.35 -9.81
N THR A 88 13.57 -9.44 -11.07
CA THR A 88 14.45 -9.76 -12.21
C THR A 88 14.48 -8.65 -13.27
N ASN A 89 13.48 -7.79 -13.29
CA ASN A 89 13.38 -6.62 -14.18
C ASN A 89 12.74 -5.45 -13.43
N THR A 90 12.66 -4.25 -14.03
CA THR A 90 12.10 -3.04 -13.41
C THR A 90 10.59 -3.08 -13.16
N GLU A 91 9.83 -3.86 -13.92
CA GLU A 91 8.38 -3.97 -13.75
C GLU A 91 8.02 -4.73 -12.47
N ASP A 92 8.84 -5.72 -12.09
CA ASP A 92 8.71 -6.49 -10.85
C ASP A 92 8.71 -5.60 -9.58
N TRP A 93 9.18 -4.36 -9.69
CA TRP A 93 9.40 -3.40 -8.60
C TRP A 93 8.35 -2.30 -8.50
N THR A 94 7.38 -2.29 -9.41
CA THR A 94 6.51 -1.15 -9.63
C THR A 94 5.15 -1.35 -8.97
N GLY A 95 4.77 -0.43 -8.08
CA GLY A 95 3.42 -0.34 -7.54
C GLY A 95 2.58 0.70 -8.28
N TYR A 96 1.29 0.43 -8.42
CA TYR A 96 0.32 1.33 -9.05
C TYR A 96 -0.72 1.77 -8.03
N PHE A 97 -1.02 3.06 -7.98
CA PHE A 97 -1.95 3.64 -7.02
C PHE A 97 -3.02 4.43 -7.77
N TYR A 98 -4.28 4.20 -7.42
CA TYR A 98 -5.43 4.70 -8.17
C TYR A 98 -6.34 5.51 -7.26
N GLU A 99 -6.93 6.55 -7.85
CA GLU A 99 -7.85 7.44 -7.15
C GLU A 99 -9.16 6.73 -6.78
N ASN A 100 -9.68 5.88 -7.66
CA ASN A 100 -10.95 5.20 -7.45
C ASN A 100 -10.74 3.71 -7.20
N SER A 101 -11.75 3.07 -6.62
CA SER A 101 -11.78 1.61 -6.51
C SER A 101 -11.78 0.94 -7.89
N GLY A 102 -11.30 -0.30 -7.93
CA GLY A 102 -11.26 -1.11 -9.14
C GLY A 102 -10.25 -0.65 -10.19
N PHE A 103 -9.17 -0.01 -9.76
CA PHE A 103 -8.08 0.46 -10.63
C PHE A 103 -8.53 1.53 -11.64
N ASN A 104 -9.46 2.39 -11.23
CA ASN A 104 -10.04 3.44 -12.07
C ASN A 104 -9.56 4.85 -11.69
N GLY A 105 -9.81 5.81 -12.58
CA GLY A 105 -9.53 7.23 -12.36
C GLY A 105 -8.07 7.61 -12.65
N THR A 106 -7.64 8.75 -12.09
CA THR A 106 -6.23 9.13 -12.13
C THR A 106 -5.40 8.07 -11.41
N TRP A 107 -4.16 7.88 -11.85
CA TRP A 107 -3.23 6.96 -11.21
C TRP A 107 -1.82 7.54 -11.20
N PHE A 108 -0.98 7.02 -10.30
CA PHE A 108 0.45 7.29 -10.32
C PHE A 108 1.26 6.02 -10.01
N LEU A 109 2.53 6.08 -10.37
CA LEU A 109 3.47 4.98 -10.31
C LEU A 109 4.42 5.15 -9.12
N GLY A 110 4.56 4.12 -8.30
CA GLY A 110 5.60 4.00 -7.28
C GLY A 110 6.69 3.04 -7.73
N VAL A 111 7.95 3.49 -7.73
CA VAL A 111 9.13 2.68 -8.14
C VAL A 111 9.87 2.16 -6.91
N SER A 112 10.33 0.90 -6.93
CA SER A 112 11.07 0.26 -5.82
C SER A 112 12.17 1.12 -5.20
N GLY A 113 12.25 1.04 -3.87
CA GLY A 113 13.15 1.88 -3.06
C GLY A 113 12.53 3.25 -2.79
N GLY A 114 11.40 3.55 -3.42
CA GLY A 114 10.62 4.76 -3.23
C GLY A 114 9.91 4.77 -1.89
N TYR A 115 10.19 5.82 -1.14
CA TYR A 115 9.32 6.36 -0.12
C TYR A 115 8.64 7.61 -0.72
N PHE A 116 7.32 7.69 -0.57
CA PHE A 116 6.51 8.79 -1.09
C PHE A 116 5.82 9.48 0.07
N ASP A 117 6.20 10.71 0.36
CA ASP A 117 5.48 11.57 1.29
C ASP A 117 4.33 12.26 0.55
N LEU A 118 3.10 12.03 1.00
CA LEU A 118 1.91 12.62 0.42
C LEU A 118 1.47 13.88 1.17
N GLY A 119 2.15 14.29 2.25
CA GLY A 119 1.73 15.42 3.10
C GLY A 119 1.51 16.74 2.37
N ASN A 120 2.20 16.96 1.25
CA ASN A 120 2.06 18.15 0.39
C ASN A 120 1.58 17.82 -1.04
N ASN A 121 1.07 16.61 -1.25
CA ASN A 121 0.63 16.14 -2.56
C ASN A 121 -0.90 16.07 -2.62
N TRP A 122 -1.48 16.45 -3.76
CA TRP A 122 -2.92 16.33 -4.05
C TRP A 122 -3.45 14.89 -3.98
N TRP A 123 -2.57 13.89 -3.92
CA TRP A 123 -2.87 12.47 -3.73
C TRP A 123 -3.20 12.04 -2.29
N ASN A 124 -2.92 12.88 -1.29
CA ASN A 124 -3.28 12.60 0.10
C ASN A 124 -4.79 12.28 0.20
N GLN A 125 -5.14 11.16 0.83
CA GLN A 125 -6.54 10.72 1.03
C GLN A 125 -7.34 10.38 -0.24
N ARG A 126 -6.69 10.31 -1.41
CA ARG A 126 -7.37 9.97 -2.68
C ARG A 126 -7.15 8.55 -3.12
N ILE A 127 -6.21 7.82 -2.53
CA ILE A 127 -5.90 6.46 -2.97
C ILE A 127 -7.00 5.53 -2.48
N SER A 128 -7.71 4.90 -3.41
CA SER A 128 -8.82 3.99 -3.12
C SER A 128 -8.55 2.55 -3.58
N SER A 129 -7.60 2.33 -4.49
CA SER A 129 -7.14 1.00 -4.89
C SER A 129 -5.66 1.03 -5.27
N LEU A 130 -5.01 -0.13 -5.22
CA LEU A 130 -3.59 -0.25 -5.58
C LEU A 130 -3.25 -1.65 -6.12
N ARG A 131 -2.17 -1.72 -6.88
CA ARG A 131 -1.49 -2.97 -7.25
C ARG A 131 -0.07 -2.91 -6.71
N THR A 132 0.32 -3.91 -5.92
CA THR A 132 1.67 -3.97 -5.38
C THR A 132 2.67 -4.46 -6.45
N PRO A 133 3.98 -4.21 -6.28
CA PRO A 133 5.01 -4.78 -7.15
C PRO A 133 4.87 -6.29 -7.30
N ALA A 134 5.15 -6.82 -8.50
CA ALA A 134 4.97 -8.24 -8.77
C ALA A 134 5.92 -9.14 -7.96
N LYS A 135 7.12 -8.66 -7.59
CA LYS A 135 8.08 -9.41 -6.78
C LYS A 135 8.80 -8.50 -5.78
N ASP A 136 9.59 -9.13 -4.91
CA ASP A 136 10.53 -8.49 -3.99
C ASP A 136 9.89 -7.68 -2.86
N LYS A 137 9.12 -6.65 -3.21
CA LYS A 137 8.62 -5.64 -2.28
C LYS A 137 7.10 -5.62 -2.22
N GLY A 138 6.58 -5.53 -1.02
CA GLY A 138 5.19 -5.15 -0.81
C GLY A 138 5.02 -3.64 -0.79
N VAL A 139 3.80 -3.22 -0.48
CA VAL A 139 3.44 -1.81 -0.26
C VAL A 139 3.04 -1.66 1.18
N ARG A 140 3.66 -0.71 1.88
CA ARG A 140 3.18 -0.23 3.18
C ARG A 140 2.62 1.17 3.04
N LEU A 141 1.39 1.34 3.51
CA LEU A 141 0.73 2.63 3.65
C LEU A 141 0.84 3.09 5.10
N TYR A 142 1.00 4.39 5.29
CA TYR A 142 1.04 5.04 6.59
C TYR A 142 -0.01 6.14 6.68
N GLU A 143 -0.65 6.27 7.84
CA GLU A 143 -1.68 7.30 8.07
C GLU A 143 -1.13 8.72 7.86
N TYR A 144 0.11 8.98 8.28
CA TYR A 144 0.75 10.28 8.18
C TYR A 144 1.99 10.27 7.29
N GLY A 145 2.42 11.46 6.88
CA GLY A 145 3.73 11.68 6.30
C GLY A 145 4.86 11.30 7.26
N GLY A 146 6.01 10.94 6.71
CA GLY A 146 7.21 10.55 7.44
C GLY A 146 7.21 9.12 8.00
N LYS A 147 6.43 8.18 7.43
CA LYS A 147 6.25 6.81 7.94
C LYS A 147 5.69 6.76 9.37
N LYS A 148 4.66 7.56 9.64
CA LYS A 148 4.09 7.75 10.99
C LYS A 148 2.63 7.32 11.08
N GLY A 149 2.21 7.05 12.32
CA GLY A 149 0.85 6.64 12.66
C GLY A 149 0.62 5.16 12.40
N ASP A 150 -0.66 4.82 12.28
CA ASP A 150 -1.08 3.48 11.88
C ASP A 150 -0.47 3.12 10.52
N SER A 151 -0.29 1.82 10.26
CA SER A 151 0.18 1.35 8.94
C SER A 151 -0.48 0.05 8.50
N ILE A 152 -0.65 -0.14 7.19
CA ILE A 152 -1.04 -1.43 6.60
C ILE A 152 -0.06 -1.85 5.52
N TYR A 153 0.38 -3.11 5.57
CA TYR A 153 1.24 -3.72 4.56
C TYR A 153 0.45 -4.69 3.68
N PHE A 154 0.64 -4.57 2.37
CA PHE A 154 0.18 -5.51 1.35
C PHE A 154 1.39 -6.22 0.73
N PRO A 155 1.37 -7.55 0.57
CA PRO A 155 2.49 -8.30 0.03
C PRO A 155 2.70 -8.02 -1.46
N PRO A 156 3.84 -8.43 -2.04
CA PRO A 156 4.02 -8.39 -3.50
C PRO A 156 2.91 -9.16 -4.23
N ASN A 157 2.71 -8.85 -5.51
CA ASN A 157 1.74 -9.48 -6.40
C ASN A 157 0.30 -9.48 -5.85
N THR A 158 -0.10 -8.35 -5.26
CA THR A 158 -1.41 -8.18 -4.62
C THR A 158 -2.18 -7.05 -5.30
N ASP A 159 -3.38 -7.41 -5.75
CA ASP A 159 -4.38 -6.49 -6.29
C ASP A 159 -5.37 -6.11 -5.19
N VAL A 160 -5.34 -4.85 -4.76
CA VAL A 160 -6.25 -4.32 -3.74
C VAL A 160 -7.33 -3.51 -4.44
N TYR A 161 -8.47 -4.16 -4.72
CA TYR A 161 -9.57 -3.56 -5.50
C TYR A 161 -10.23 -2.37 -4.78
N THR A 162 -10.29 -2.41 -3.43
CA THR A 162 -10.77 -1.29 -2.64
C THR A 162 -10.13 -1.24 -1.25
N LEU A 163 -9.51 -0.11 -0.91
CA LEU A 163 -8.97 0.14 0.44
C LEU A 163 -10.07 0.38 1.47
N ALA A 164 -11.29 0.65 1.02
CA ALA A 164 -12.46 0.81 1.89
C ALA A 164 -12.86 -0.48 2.62
N ALA A 165 -12.36 -1.64 2.17
CA ALA A 165 -12.57 -2.93 2.82
C ALA A 165 -11.68 -3.14 4.07
N TYR A 166 -10.68 -2.28 4.29
CA TYR A 166 -9.73 -2.41 5.39
C TYR A 166 -9.98 -1.32 6.43
N TYR A 167 -10.15 -1.74 7.68
CA TYR A 167 -10.43 -0.89 8.83
C TYR A 167 -9.21 -0.77 9.75
N LYS A 168 -9.12 0.37 10.41
CA LYS A 168 -8.20 0.67 11.50
C LYS A 168 -8.87 0.37 12.85
N GLY A 169 -8.09 0.35 13.92
CA GLY A 169 -8.57 0.09 15.28
C GLY A 169 -9.46 1.20 15.84
N ASP A 170 -9.45 2.36 15.20
CA ASP A 170 -10.38 3.48 15.46
C ASP A 170 -11.70 3.37 14.66
N GLY A 171 -11.90 2.27 13.90
CA GLY A 171 -13.08 2.04 13.06
C GLY A 171 -13.10 2.84 11.75
N GLN A 172 -12.07 3.63 11.45
CA GLN A 172 -11.97 4.31 10.17
C GLN A 172 -11.37 3.40 9.09
N ARG A 173 -11.68 3.71 7.83
CA ARG A 173 -11.19 2.96 6.66
C ARG A 173 -9.85 3.48 6.16
N TRP A 174 -9.06 2.60 5.57
CA TRP A 174 -7.73 2.92 5.02
C TRP A 174 -7.77 3.87 3.81
N ASP A 175 -8.88 3.92 3.06
CA ASP A 175 -9.05 4.87 1.93
C ASP A 175 -9.20 6.33 2.39
N LYS A 176 -9.37 6.61 3.68
CA LYS A 176 -9.62 7.97 4.18
C LYS A 176 -8.37 8.74 4.57
N ARG A 177 -7.26 8.06 4.85
CA ARG A 177 -6.08 8.73 5.40
C ARG A 177 -4.79 7.97 5.10
N ILE A 178 -4.14 8.39 4.01
CA ILE A 178 -2.84 7.87 3.59
C ILE A 178 -1.93 9.06 3.39
N GLY A 179 -0.99 9.24 4.32
CA GLY A 179 -0.05 10.35 4.33
C GLY A 179 1.32 9.99 3.80
N SER A 180 1.69 8.70 3.78
CA SER A 180 2.89 8.26 3.06
C SER A 180 2.83 6.79 2.63
N ILE A 181 3.67 6.46 1.67
CA ILE A 181 3.78 5.13 1.07
C ILE A 181 5.25 4.71 1.08
N GLU A 182 5.49 3.44 1.38
CA GLU A 182 6.79 2.81 1.27
C GLU A 182 6.67 1.50 0.49
N LEU A 183 7.53 1.31 -0.51
CA LEU A 183 7.74 -0.01 -1.08
C LEU A 183 8.70 -0.78 -0.17
N TYR A 184 8.10 -1.61 0.68
CA TYR A 184 8.72 -2.20 1.86
C TYR A 184 9.13 -3.66 1.63
N ARG A 185 10.29 -4.01 2.21
CA ARG A 185 10.80 -5.36 2.44
C ARG A 185 11.73 -5.34 3.65
#